data_AF-A0A3G9GFW4-F1
#
_entry.id   AF-A0A3G9GFW4-F1
#
_cell.length_a   1.000
_cell.length_b   1.000
_cell.length_c   1.000
_cell.angle_alpha   90.00
_cell.angle_beta   90.00
_cell.angle_gamma   90.00
#
_symmetry.space_group_name_H-M   'P 1'
#
loop_
_entity.id
_entity.type
_entity.pdbx_description
1 polymer ?
#
loop_
_entity_poly.entity_id
_entity_poly.type
_entity_poly.pdbx_seq_one_letter_code
_entity_poly.pdbx_strand_id
1 'polypeptide(L)'
;MMSISLIPTWVKAVAIGAGLTFITYQVHQHGVESGAAAQHKVDETVRIGLVADYEKQLGKFKDQWAAELATALRDKQTLEQQANQVGAALLETRAQLVRTQQQLKQEIPHVVQADGPRWTGIGPAGLRLYAQNLGYPLASGDPGLPAANPGDAAKADQAGSAGAGLSPTDLLTHSADYGQWCQKLEQQLDAFITLHTKDAP
;
A
#
# COMPACT_ATOMS: atom_id res chain seq x y z
N MET A 1 -40.26 57.80 3.77
CA MET A 1 -40.93 58.51 4.88
C MET A 1 -42.28 57.85 5.12
N MET A 2 -42.56 57.49 6.37
CA MET A 2 -43.85 56.97 6.86
C MET A 2 -45.00 57.93 6.56
N SER A 3 -46.24 57.41 6.37
CA SER A 3 -47.32 57.58 7.37
C SER A 3 -48.73 57.30 6.80
N ILE A 4 -49.53 56.65 7.65
CA ILE A 4 -50.91 56.17 7.51
C ILE A 4 -51.91 57.26 7.95
N SER A 5 -53.10 57.33 7.32
CA SER A 5 -54.41 57.57 7.99
C SER A 5 -55.53 57.43 6.94
N LEU A 6 -56.39 56.41 6.93
CA LEU A 6 -57.42 56.01 7.90
C LEU A 6 -58.53 57.09 8.08
N ILE A 7 -59.62 56.98 7.32
CA ILE A 7 -60.97 57.24 7.86
C ILE A 7 -61.91 56.14 7.34
N PRO A 8 -62.72 55.49 8.22
CA PRO A 8 -63.34 54.21 7.94
C PRO A 8 -64.85 54.28 7.65
N THR A 9 -65.26 53.38 6.76
CA THR A 9 -66.47 52.52 6.80
C THR A 9 -67.75 53.07 7.46
N TRP A 10 -68.72 53.53 6.66
CA TRP A 10 -70.15 53.26 6.93
C TRP A 10 -71.12 53.80 5.86
N VAL A 11 -70.70 54.69 4.95
CA VAL A 11 -71.68 55.43 4.12
C VAL A 11 -72.00 54.81 2.75
N LYS A 12 -71.31 53.75 2.29
CA LYS A 12 -71.48 53.24 0.90
C LYS A 12 -71.95 51.79 0.74
N ALA A 13 -72.44 51.16 1.80
CA ALA A 13 -73.47 50.13 1.66
C ALA A 13 -74.81 50.87 1.78
N VAL A 14 -75.72 50.83 0.82
CA VAL A 14 -76.79 49.83 0.76
C VAL A 14 -77.49 50.01 -0.60
N ALA A 15 -77.38 49.03 -1.51
CA ALA A 15 -78.29 48.89 -2.64
C ALA A 15 -78.26 47.51 -3.36
N ILE A 16 -77.37 46.57 -3.04
CA ILE A 16 -77.29 45.27 -3.75
C ILE A 16 -77.43 44.13 -2.73
N GLY A 17 -78.58 44.10 -2.05
CA GLY A 17 -78.76 43.36 -0.79
C GLY A 17 -79.59 42.08 -0.84
N ALA A 18 -80.03 41.53 -1.98
CA ALA A 18 -80.94 40.37 -1.92
C ALA A 18 -80.79 39.27 -2.99
N GLY A 19 -80.04 39.47 -4.08
CA GLY A 19 -79.91 38.46 -5.15
C GLY A 19 -78.69 37.54 -5.05
N LEU A 20 -77.64 37.94 -4.34
CA LEU A 20 -76.36 37.22 -4.30
C LEU A 20 -76.26 36.17 -3.20
N THR A 21 -77.11 36.22 -2.17
CA THR A 21 -77.00 35.34 -1.00
C THR A 21 -77.52 33.92 -1.24
N PHE A 22 -78.42 33.71 -2.21
CA PHE A 22 -78.91 32.37 -2.49
C PHE A 22 -77.95 31.54 -3.37
N ILE A 23 -77.25 32.16 -4.32
CA ILE A 23 -76.26 31.49 -5.16
C ILE A 23 -74.99 31.16 -4.36
N THR A 24 -74.56 32.04 -3.45
CA THR A 24 -73.41 31.73 -2.58
C THR A 24 -73.72 30.61 -1.59
N TYR A 25 -74.94 30.51 -1.04
CA TYR A 25 -75.26 29.49 -0.04
C TYR A 25 -75.29 28.06 -0.64
N GLN A 26 -75.84 27.89 -1.84
CA GLN A 26 -75.86 26.59 -2.53
C GLN A 26 -74.46 26.13 -2.98
N VAL A 27 -73.60 27.06 -3.40
CA VAL A 27 -72.20 26.76 -3.78
C VAL A 27 -71.32 26.49 -2.54
N HIS A 28 -71.59 27.14 -1.39
CA HIS A 28 -70.80 26.93 -0.17
C HIS A 28 -71.09 25.59 0.52
N GLN A 29 -72.34 25.12 0.55
CA GLN A 29 -72.63 23.83 1.20
C GLN A 29 -72.10 22.63 0.41
N HIS A 30 -72.24 22.63 -0.92
CA HIS A 30 -71.69 21.56 -1.76
C HIS A 30 -70.16 21.67 -1.99
N GLY A 31 -69.58 22.87 -1.93
CA GLY A 31 -68.16 23.12 -2.12
C GLY A 31 -67.29 22.86 -0.89
N VAL A 32 -67.81 23.05 0.33
CA VAL A 32 -67.02 22.89 1.56
C VAL A 32 -66.90 21.41 1.98
N GLU A 33 -67.93 20.58 1.73
CA GLU A 33 -67.83 19.14 1.99
C GLU A 33 -66.95 18.42 0.96
N SER A 34 -67.05 18.81 -0.32
CA SER A 34 -66.19 18.28 -1.38
C SER A 34 -64.75 18.81 -1.28
N GLY A 35 -64.56 20.05 -0.84
CA GLY A 35 -63.24 20.66 -0.59
C GLY A 35 -62.53 20.08 0.63
N ALA A 36 -63.21 19.88 1.76
CA ALA A 36 -62.60 19.30 2.97
C ALA A 36 -62.26 17.80 2.80
N ALA A 37 -63.13 17.02 2.15
CA ALA A 37 -62.84 15.62 1.83
C ALA A 37 -61.74 15.48 0.76
N ALA A 38 -61.66 16.41 -0.21
CA ALA A 38 -60.56 16.45 -1.17
C ALA A 38 -59.24 16.89 -0.52
N GLN A 39 -59.26 17.89 0.36
CA GLN A 39 -58.06 18.36 1.07
C GLN A 39 -57.51 17.32 2.05
N HIS A 40 -58.37 16.59 2.77
CA HIS A 40 -57.92 15.52 3.67
C HIS A 40 -57.32 14.34 2.91
N LYS A 41 -57.89 13.99 1.74
CA LYS A 41 -57.32 12.98 0.84
C LYS A 41 -56.00 13.44 0.21
N VAL A 42 -55.91 14.70 -0.19
CA VAL A 42 -54.66 15.28 -0.73
C VAL A 42 -53.57 15.32 0.34
N ASP A 43 -53.87 15.74 1.57
CA ASP A 43 -52.91 15.75 2.69
C ASP A 43 -52.40 14.33 3.03
N GLU A 44 -53.31 13.35 3.09
CA GLU A 44 -52.94 11.95 3.34
C GLU A 44 -52.09 11.35 2.21
N THR A 45 -52.44 11.60 0.94
CA THR A 45 -51.63 11.14 -0.20
C THR A 45 -50.25 11.81 -0.25
N VAL A 46 -50.15 13.09 0.10
CA VAL A 46 -48.86 13.81 0.19
C VAL A 46 -48.01 13.23 1.31
N ARG A 47 -48.59 12.92 2.46
CA ARG A 47 -47.88 12.29 3.58
C ARG A 47 -47.42 10.87 3.26
N ILE A 48 -48.27 10.05 2.63
CA ILE A 48 -47.89 8.69 2.19
C ILE A 48 -46.77 8.76 1.16
N GLY A 49 -46.85 9.68 0.19
CA GLY A 49 -45.80 9.90 -0.80
C GLY A 49 -44.48 10.33 -0.17
N LEU A 50 -44.53 11.23 0.82
CA LEU A 50 -43.35 11.71 1.56
C LEU A 50 -42.70 10.59 2.38
N VAL A 51 -43.49 9.76 3.06
CA VAL A 51 -42.99 8.60 3.82
C VAL A 51 -42.37 7.57 2.89
N ALA A 52 -43.04 7.24 1.77
CA ALA A 52 -42.51 6.31 0.78
C ALA A 52 -41.21 6.82 0.13
N ASP A 53 -41.12 8.13 -0.15
CA ASP A 53 -39.89 8.73 -0.68
C ASP A 53 -38.77 8.73 0.38
N TYR A 54 -39.10 9.02 1.64
CA TYR A 54 -38.14 8.96 2.76
C TYR A 54 -37.60 7.54 2.98
N GLU A 55 -38.47 6.52 2.98
CA GLU A 55 -38.05 5.12 3.09
C GLU A 55 -37.18 4.69 1.90
N LYS A 56 -37.53 5.13 0.70
CA LYS A 56 -36.73 4.88 -0.51
C LYS A 56 -35.37 5.56 -0.44
N GLN A 57 -35.29 6.79 0.05
CA GLN A 57 -34.02 7.50 0.27
C GLN A 57 -33.18 6.82 1.35
N LEU A 58 -33.80 6.41 2.46
CA LEU A 58 -33.12 5.70 3.55
C LEU A 58 -32.59 4.33 3.09
N GLY A 59 -33.36 3.59 2.29
CA GLY A 59 -32.94 2.34 1.67
C GLY A 59 -31.74 2.55 0.77
N LYS A 60 -31.80 3.52 -0.15
CA LYS A 60 -30.67 3.88 -1.01
C LYS A 60 -29.43 4.27 -0.23
N PHE A 61 -29.58 5.05 0.84
CA PHE A 61 -28.45 5.45 1.69
C PHE A 61 -27.81 4.24 2.39
N LYS A 62 -28.64 3.33 2.93
CA LYS A 62 -28.15 2.07 3.53
C LYS A 62 -27.43 1.19 2.53
N ASP A 63 -27.97 1.04 1.33
CA ASP A 63 -27.37 0.24 0.27
C ASP A 63 -26.04 0.84 -0.21
N GLN A 64 -25.98 2.17 -0.37
CA GLN A 64 -24.74 2.88 -0.72
C GLN A 64 -23.68 2.73 0.38
N TRP A 65 -24.06 2.94 1.64
CA TRP A 65 -23.16 2.80 2.78
C TRP A 65 -22.65 1.36 2.92
N ALA A 66 -23.52 0.36 2.74
CA ALA A 66 -23.14 -1.04 2.77
C ALA A 66 -22.21 -1.40 1.60
N ALA A 67 -22.44 -0.85 0.41
CA ALA A 67 -21.57 -1.05 -0.74
C ALA A 67 -20.18 -0.43 -0.51
N GLU A 68 -20.11 0.78 0.03
CA GLU A 68 -18.86 1.48 0.35
C GLU A 68 -18.07 0.77 1.46
N LEU A 69 -18.76 0.28 2.50
CA LEU A 69 -18.12 -0.52 3.53
C LEU A 69 -17.60 -1.85 2.97
N ALA A 70 -18.35 -2.49 2.08
CA ALA A 70 -17.94 -3.73 1.44
C ALA A 70 -16.74 -3.52 0.51
N THR A 71 -16.65 -2.39 -0.22
CA THR A 71 -15.45 -2.06 -1.00
C THR A 71 -14.26 -1.80 -0.09
N ALA A 72 -14.40 -0.98 0.95
CA ALA A 72 -13.32 -0.70 1.89
C ALA A 72 -12.80 -1.98 2.58
N LEU A 73 -13.69 -2.94 2.89
CA LEU A 73 -13.29 -4.22 3.47
C LEU A 73 -12.54 -5.10 2.46
N ARG A 74 -12.97 -5.14 1.19
CA ARG A 74 -12.25 -5.87 0.13
C ARG A 74 -10.87 -5.27 -0.12
N ASP A 75 -10.76 -3.95 -0.12
CA ASP A 75 -9.48 -3.25 -0.31
C ASP A 75 -8.51 -3.59 0.83
N LYS A 76 -9.00 -3.56 2.08
CA LYS A 76 -8.22 -4.01 3.25
C LYS A 76 -7.79 -5.47 3.13
N GLN A 77 -8.70 -6.38 2.78
CA GLN A 77 -8.37 -7.79 2.62
C GLN A 77 -7.32 -8.02 1.51
N THR A 78 -7.41 -7.26 0.42
CA THR A 78 -6.44 -7.34 -0.68
C THR A 78 -5.06 -6.88 -0.22
N LEU A 79 -4.98 -5.75 0.48
CA LEU A 79 -3.73 -5.24 1.06
C LEU A 79 -3.13 -6.23 2.07
N GLU A 80 -3.94 -6.80 2.95
CA GLU A 80 -3.49 -7.82 3.91
C GLU A 80 -2.95 -9.07 3.21
N GLN A 81 -3.63 -9.56 2.17
CA GLN A 81 -3.16 -10.70 1.38
C GLN A 81 -1.82 -10.40 0.70
N GLN A 82 -1.68 -9.21 0.11
CA GLN A 82 -0.44 -8.79 -0.52
C GLN A 82 0.70 -8.69 0.50
N ALA A 83 0.46 -8.06 1.65
CA ALA A 83 1.43 -7.94 2.73
C ALA A 83 1.86 -9.33 3.25
N ASN A 84 0.91 -10.25 3.41
CA ASN A 84 1.19 -11.62 3.83
C ASN A 84 2.05 -12.39 2.81
N GLN A 85 1.75 -12.26 1.51
CA GLN A 85 2.54 -12.91 0.45
C GLN A 85 3.98 -12.39 0.41
N VAL A 86 4.16 -11.06 0.45
CA VAL A 86 5.50 -10.44 0.47
C VAL A 86 6.24 -10.83 1.75
N GLY A 87 5.56 -10.84 2.89
CA GLY A 87 6.14 -11.27 4.17
C GLY A 87 6.61 -12.73 4.16
N ALA A 88 5.83 -13.63 3.57
CA ALA A 88 6.18 -15.05 3.43
C ALA A 88 7.41 -15.24 2.52
N ALA A 89 7.41 -14.62 1.34
CA ALA A 89 8.54 -14.67 0.41
C ALA A 89 9.82 -14.12 1.05
N LEU A 90 9.73 -12.99 1.74
CA LEU A 90 10.87 -12.39 2.44
C LEU A 90 11.43 -13.30 3.53
N LEU A 91 10.57 -14.00 4.28
CA LEU A 91 11.01 -14.94 5.30
C LEU A 91 11.74 -16.15 4.69
N GLU A 92 11.23 -16.68 3.58
CA GLU A 92 11.86 -17.78 2.85
C GLU A 92 13.24 -17.37 2.30
N THR A 93 13.34 -16.22 1.62
CA THR A 93 14.61 -15.73 1.10
C THR A 93 15.62 -15.46 2.21
N ARG A 94 15.19 -14.93 3.36
CA ARG A 94 16.05 -14.76 4.54
C ARG A 94 16.56 -16.10 5.07
N ALA A 95 15.70 -17.11 5.14
CA ALA A 95 16.10 -18.45 5.59
C ALA A 95 17.13 -19.07 4.62
N GLN A 96 16.94 -18.90 3.31
CA GLN A 96 17.91 -19.35 2.31
C GLN A 96 19.25 -18.62 2.45
N LEU A 97 19.22 -17.31 2.67
CA LEU A 97 20.43 -16.50 2.85
C LEU A 97 21.27 -16.97 4.04
N VAL A 98 20.62 -17.22 5.18
CA VAL A 98 21.29 -17.73 6.39
C VAL A 98 21.94 -19.08 6.12
N ARG A 99 21.28 -19.98 5.38
CA ARG A 99 21.84 -21.28 5.02
C ARG A 99 23.05 -21.14 4.10
N THR A 100 22.96 -20.33 3.05
CA THR A 100 24.07 -20.06 2.13
C THR A 100 25.25 -19.43 2.87
N GLN A 101 25.00 -18.50 3.80
CA GLN A 101 26.05 -17.92 4.62
C GLN A 101 26.75 -18.95 5.51
N GLN A 102 25.99 -19.86 6.14
CA GLN A 102 26.56 -20.92 6.96
C GLN A 102 27.45 -21.85 6.13
N GLN A 103 27.02 -22.21 4.91
CA GLN A 103 27.81 -23.02 3.99
C GLN A 103 29.11 -22.31 3.60
N LEU A 104 29.05 -21.03 3.20
CA LEU A 104 30.22 -20.21 2.88
C LEU A 104 31.22 -20.16 4.04
N LYS A 105 30.74 -19.94 5.28
CA LYS A 105 31.60 -19.90 6.47
C LYS A 105 32.26 -21.24 6.77
N GLN A 106 31.59 -22.35 6.48
CA GLN A 106 32.16 -23.69 6.62
C GLN A 106 33.19 -24.01 5.53
N GLU A 107 33.08 -23.40 4.35
CA GLU A 107 34.02 -23.60 3.24
C GLU A 107 35.33 -22.82 3.41
N ILE A 108 35.33 -21.69 4.11
CA ILE A 108 36.52 -20.84 4.30
C ILE A 108 37.75 -21.63 4.81
N PRO A 109 37.68 -22.43 5.89
CA PRO A 109 38.84 -23.21 6.36
C PRO A 109 39.34 -24.21 5.32
N HIS A 110 38.44 -24.84 4.57
CA HIS A 110 38.78 -25.82 3.54
C HIS A 110 39.51 -25.17 2.38
N VAL A 111 39.07 -23.99 1.95
CA VAL A 111 39.70 -23.22 0.87
C VAL A 111 41.08 -22.72 1.29
N VAL A 112 41.22 -22.22 2.52
CA VAL A 112 42.52 -21.82 3.08
C VAL A 112 43.48 -23.01 3.17
N GLN A 113 42.98 -24.17 3.59
CA GLN A 113 43.78 -25.40 3.62
C GLN A 113 44.18 -25.89 2.22
N ALA A 114 43.29 -25.77 1.23
CA ALA A 114 43.54 -26.16 -0.16
C ALA A 114 44.60 -25.29 -0.84
N ASP A 115 44.67 -24.00 -0.50
CA ASP A 115 45.74 -23.12 -0.97
C ASP A 115 47.10 -23.55 -0.39
N GLY A 116 47.12 -23.98 0.87
CA GLY A 116 48.28 -24.58 1.55
C GLY A 116 49.33 -23.56 2.02
N PRO A 117 50.36 -24.01 2.76
CA PRO A 117 51.31 -23.13 3.46
C PRO A 117 52.29 -22.39 2.53
N ARG A 118 52.27 -22.67 1.23
CA ARG A 118 53.13 -22.01 0.24
C ARG A 118 52.77 -20.55 -0.02
N TRP A 119 51.58 -20.13 0.41
CA TRP A 119 51.09 -18.76 0.27
C TRP A 119 51.24 -18.02 1.59
N THR A 120 51.85 -16.85 1.54
CA THR A 120 51.99 -15.93 2.69
C THR A 120 50.77 -15.01 2.88
N GLY A 121 49.65 -15.32 2.21
CA GLY A 121 48.42 -14.54 2.13
C GLY A 121 47.29 -15.35 1.48
N ILE A 122 46.28 -14.68 0.90
CA ILE A 122 45.22 -15.37 0.14
C ILE A 122 45.83 -16.09 -1.06
N GLY A 123 45.60 -17.40 -1.17
CA GLY A 123 45.98 -18.18 -2.35
C GLY A 123 44.90 -18.16 -3.45
N PRO A 124 45.11 -18.83 -4.58
CA PRO A 124 44.25 -18.76 -5.75
C PRO A 124 42.80 -19.20 -5.49
N ALA A 125 42.58 -20.21 -4.65
CA ALA A 125 41.24 -20.67 -4.30
C ALA A 125 40.55 -19.67 -3.36
N GLY A 126 41.28 -19.16 -2.36
CA GLY A 126 40.81 -18.08 -1.50
C GLY A 126 40.46 -16.82 -2.30
N LEU A 127 41.26 -16.46 -3.29
CA LEU A 127 41.04 -15.25 -4.07
C LEU A 127 39.80 -15.35 -4.97
N ARG A 128 39.53 -16.56 -5.48
CA ARG A 128 38.29 -16.85 -6.20
C ARG A 128 37.07 -16.71 -5.29
N LEU A 129 37.12 -17.28 -4.08
CA LEU A 129 36.05 -17.16 -3.10
C LEU A 129 35.85 -15.71 -2.64
N TYR A 130 36.94 -14.96 -2.44
CA TYR A 130 36.90 -13.54 -2.13
C TYR A 130 36.19 -12.74 -3.23
N ALA A 131 36.56 -12.93 -4.50
CA ALA A 131 35.93 -12.25 -5.62
C ALA A 131 34.44 -12.62 -5.76
N GLN A 132 34.11 -13.90 -5.56
CA GLN A 132 32.72 -14.39 -5.57
C GLN A 132 31.88 -13.75 -4.45
N ASN A 133 32.40 -13.66 -3.23
CA ASN A 133 31.72 -13.03 -2.10
C ASN A 133 31.41 -11.54 -2.35
N LEU A 134 32.23 -10.87 -3.17
CA LEU A 134 32.03 -9.49 -3.57
C LEU A 134 31.15 -9.33 -4.83
N GLY A 135 30.66 -10.43 -5.41
CA GLY A 135 29.80 -10.40 -6.59
C GLY A 135 30.52 -10.14 -7.91
N TYR A 136 31.85 -10.28 -7.94
CA TYR A 136 32.58 -10.15 -9.21
C TYR A 136 32.36 -11.38 -10.10
N PRO A 137 32.04 -11.20 -11.39
CA PRO A 137 31.88 -12.31 -12.31
C PRO A 137 33.21 -13.03 -12.48
N LEU A 138 33.27 -14.28 -12.03
CA LEU A 138 34.37 -15.18 -12.32
C LEU A 138 34.18 -15.66 -13.75
N ALA A 139 34.66 -14.89 -14.73
CA ALA A 139 34.70 -15.37 -16.09
C ALA A 139 35.51 -16.69 -16.11
N SER A 140 34.83 -17.76 -16.51
CA SER A 140 35.40 -19.10 -16.72
C SER A 140 36.54 -18.99 -17.74
N GLY A 141 37.76 -18.72 -17.26
CA GLY A 141 38.95 -18.61 -18.10
C GLY A 141 39.53 -17.19 -18.27
N ASP A 142 39.11 -16.18 -17.52
CA ASP A 142 39.77 -14.86 -17.56
C ASP A 142 40.95 -14.80 -16.56
N PRO A 143 42.20 -14.59 -17.03
CA PRO A 143 43.42 -14.51 -16.23
C PRO A 143 43.54 -13.16 -15.49
N GLY A 144 42.47 -12.67 -14.88
CA GLY A 144 42.50 -11.45 -14.05
C GLY A 144 43.47 -11.55 -12.85
N LEU A 145 44.01 -12.74 -12.62
CA LEU A 145 45.15 -12.97 -11.75
C LEU A 145 46.22 -13.65 -12.60
N PRO A 146 47.41 -13.04 -12.76
CA PRO A 146 48.54 -13.70 -13.39
C PRO A 146 48.71 -15.08 -12.75
N ALA A 147 48.83 -16.13 -13.57
CA ALA A 147 49.31 -17.40 -13.06
C ALA A 147 50.62 -17.12 -12.32
N ALA A 148 50.73 -17.53 -11.05
CA ALA A 148 51.94 -17.30 -10.27
C ALA A 148 53.14 -17.85 -11.05
N ASN A 149 53.97 -16.95 -11.56
CA ASN A 149 55.09 -17.29 -12.40
C ASN A 149 56.11 -18.02 -11.51
N PRO A 150 56.51 -19.26 -11.83
CA PRO A 150 57.49 -20.00 -11.03
C PRO A 150 58.82 -19.25 -10.90
N GLY A 151 59.14 -18.37 -11.87
CA GLY A 151 60.34 -17.52 -11.83
C GLY A 151 60.32 -16.45 -10.72
N ASP A 152 59.13 -16.04 -10.26
CA ASP A 152 58.98 -15.04 -9.19
C ASP A 152 59.03 -15.68 -7.80
N ALA A 153 58.89 -17.02 -7.68
CA ALA A 153 59.12 -17.74 -6.43
C ALA A 153 60.58 -17.59 -5.95
N ALA A 154 61.54 -17.51 -6.88
CA ALA A 154 62.94 -17.23 -6.57
C ALA A 154 63.18 -15.77 -6.09
N LYS A 155 62.21 -14.87 -6.28
CA LYS A 155 62.23 -13.50 -5.74
C LYS A 155 61.45 -13.36 -4.43
N ALA A 156 60.67 -14.37 -4.04
CA ALA A 156 59.99 -14.39 -2.74
C ALA A 156 60.98 -14.34 -1.58
N ASP A 157 62.17 -14.94 -1.76
CA ASP A 157 63.28 -14.90 -0.80
C ASP A 157 63.90 -13.48 -0.63
N GLN A 158 63.58 -12.54 -1.54
CA GLN A 158 64.04 -11.14 -1.49
C GLN A 158 63.04 -10.21 -0.79
N ALA A 159 61.82 -10.68 -0.52
CA ALA A 159 60.86 -9.96 0.29
C ALA A 159 61.15 -10.21 1.78
N GLY A 160 61.29 -9.15 2.58
CA GLY A 160 61.36 -9.29 4.04
C GLY A 160 60.13 -10.05 4.56
N SER A 161 60.27 -10.77 5.67
CA SER A 161 59.16 -11.54 6.25
C SER A 161 57.92 -10.65 6.32
N ALA A 162 56.81 -11.09 5.74
CA ALA A 162 55.55 -10.39 5.85
C ALA A 162 55.26 -10.20 7.35
N GLY A 163 55.40 -8.98 7.87
CA GLY A 163 54.95 -8.64 9.22
C GLY A 163 53.48 -9.01 9.29
N ALA A 164 53.08 -9.75 10.34
CA ALA A 164 51.81 -10.47 10.44
C ALA A 164 50.67 -9.76 9.70
N GLY A 165 50.47 -10.13 8.43
CA GLY A 165 49.42 -9.57 7.59
C GLY A 165 48.06 -10.05 8.09
N LEU A 166 46.99 -9.43 7.60
CA LEU A 166 45.63 -9.93 7.84
C LEU A 166 45.56 -11.40 7.42
N SER A 167 45.00 -12.26 8.27
CA SER A 167 44.97 -13.68 7.96
C SER A 167 44.06 -13.95 6.75
N PRO A 168 44.37 -14.95 5.92
CA PRO A 168 43.50 -15.33 4.80
C PRO A 168 42.08 -15.65 5.25
N THR A 169 41.92 -16.28 6.41
CA THR A 169 40.62 -16.56 7.03
C THR A 169 39.87 -15.28 7.38
N ASP A 170 40.53 -14.27 7.95
CA ASP A 170 39.88 -13.01 8.32
C ASP A 170 39.42 -12.24 7.09
N LEU A 171 40.22 -12.20 6.03
CA LEU A 171 39.87 -11.53 4.77
C LEU A 171 38.67 -12.19 4.09
N LEU A 172 38.61 -13.53 4.08
CA LEU A 172 37.48 -14.27 3.53
C LEU A 172 36.22 -14.15 4.40
N THR A 173 36.38 -14.14 5.72
CA THR A 173 35.27 -13.92 6.65
C THR A 173 34.69 -12.53 6.46
N HIS A 174 35.55 -11.51 6.33
CA HIS A 174 35.13 -10.14 6.07
C HIS A 174 34.38 -10.02 4.74
N SER A 175 34.88 -10.59 3.64
CA SER A 175 34.19 -10.53 2.36
C SER A 175 32.85 -11.25 2.38
N ALA A 176 32.74 -12.39 3.09
CA ALA A 176 31.49 -13.10 3.27
C ALA A 176 30.47 -12.29 4.09
N ASP A 177 30.90 -11.64 5.17
CA ASP A 177 30.04 -10.80 6.01
C ASP A 177 29.60 -9.53 5.26
N TYR A 178 30.49 -8.92 4.48
CA TYR A 178 30.17 -7.78 3.63
C TYR A 178 29.16 -8.16 2.53
N GLY A 179 29.39 -9.28 1.83
CA GLY A 179 28.45 -9.81 0.83
C GLY A 179 27.07 -10.09 1.42
N GLN A 180 27.00 -10.66 2.63
CA GLN A 180 25.74 -10.86 3.35
C GLN A 180 25.01 -9.53 3.63
N TRP A 181 25.75 -8.49 4.03
CA TRP A 181 25.16 -7.17 4.27
C TRP A 181 24.55 -6.59 2.99
N CYS A 182 25.27 -6.67 1.86
CA CYS A 182 24.75 -6.24 0.55
C CYS A 182 23.46 -6.98 0.18
N GLN A 183 23.43 -8.30 0.31
CA GLN A 183 22.25 -9.11 0.00
C GLN A 183 21.05 -8.77 0.90
N LYS A 184 21.30 -8.48 2.19
CA LYS A 184 20.23 -8.04 3.11
C LYS A 184 19.66 -6.68 2.69
N LEU A 185 20.51 -5.75 2.26
CA LEU A 185 20.09 -4.43 1.79
C LEU A 185 19.24 -4.55 0.52
N GLU A 186 19.66 -5.39 -0.43
CA GLU A 186 18.90 -5.68 -1.65
C GLU A 186 17.53 -6.27 -1.35
N GLN A 187 17.44 -7.26 -0.46
CA GLN A 187 16.15 -7.84 -0.03
C GLN A 187 15.21 -6.80 0.61
N GLN A 188 15.76 -5.86 1.38
CA GLN A 188 14.96 -4.79 1.97
C GLN A 188 14.45 -3.83 0.90
N LEU A 189 15.28 -3.51 -0.10
CA LEU A 189 14.89 -2.67 -1.22
C LEU A 189 13.84 -3.34 -2.11
N ASP A 190 14.00 -4.63 -2.43
CA ASP A 190 13.03 -5.39 -3.24
C ASP A 190 11.68 -5.54 -2.55
N ALA A 191 11.68 -5.80 -1.24
CA ALA A 191 10.45 -5.84 -0.45
C ALA A 191 9.76 -4.46 -0.47
N PHE A 192 10.53 -3.38 -0.33
CA PHE A 192 10.00 -2.02 -0.39
C PHE A 192 9.42 -1.68 -1.76
N ILE A 193 10.14 -1.98 -2.84
CA ILE A 193 9.67 -1.78 -4.22
C ILE A 193 8.40 -2.58 -4.45
N THR A 194 8.38 -3.86 -4.08
CA THR A 194 7.23 -4.75 -4.30
C THR A 194 5.96 -4.24 -3.60
N LEU A 195 6.10 -3.71 -2.39
CA LEU A 195 4.99 -3.10 -1.66
C LEU A 195 4.47 -1.85 -2.41
N HIS A 196 5.36 -0.96 -2.84
CA HIS A 196 4.96 0.34 -3.41
C HIS A 196 4.69 0.37 -4.92
N THR A 197 5.18 -0.60 -5.71
CA THR A 197 4.83 -0.70 -7.14
C THR A 197 3.53 -1.45 -7.39
N LYS A 198 3.06 -2.28 -6.44
CA LYS A 198 1.70 -2.83 -6.47
C LYS A 198 0.60 -1.80 -6.13
N ASP A 199 0.99 -0.66 -5.55
CA ASP A 199 0.11 0.48 -5.24
C ASP A 199 -0.08 1.45 -6.44
N ALA A 200 0.55 1.21 -7.60
CA ALA A 200 0.37 2.04 -8.79
C ALA A 200 -0.96 1.69 -9.50
N PRO A 201 -1.92 2.63 -9.60
CA PRO A 201 -3.20 2.41 -10.30
C PRO A 201 -3.03 2.20 -11.81
#